data_AF-A0A843I6P3-F1
#
_entry.id   AF-A0A843I6P3-F1
#
_cell.length_a   1.000
_cell.length_b   1.000
_cell.length_c   1.000
_cell.angle_alpha   90.00
_cell.angle_beta   90.00
_cell.angle_gamma   90.00
#
_symmetry.space_group_name_H-M   'P 1'
#
loop_
_entity.id
_entity.type
_entity.pdbx_description
1 polymer ?
#
loop_
_entity_poly.entity_id
_entity_poly.type
_entity_poly.pdbx_seq_one_letter_code
_entity_poly.pdbx_strand_id
1 'polypeptide(L)'
;MFLRILGKSLLKRKSRIAIAIISVLIGASVATALLTVSFDVSEKVSLEFRKYGANLLIVPHSDTIEVGFPGVEFGSVTEQRYINESDIWKIKSIYWRNNVMGFAPFLYQVVTAKSKQTEQR
;
A
#
# COMPACT_ATOMS: atom_id res chain seq x y z
N MET A 1 -52.24 8.88 27.38
CA MET A 1 -53.29 8.03 26.77
C MET A 1 -52.89 7.47 25.39
N PHE A 2 -52.35 8.28 24.48
CA PHE A 2 -52.05 7.91 23.09
C PHE A 2 -51.18 6.66 22.88
N LEU A 3 -50.02 6.57 23.55
CA LEU A 3 -49.12 5.40 23.47
C LEU A 3 -49.80 4.09 23.91
N ARG A 4 -50.74 4.16 24.84
CA ARG A 4 -51.50 3.01 25.36
C ARG A 4 -52.53 2.52 24.33
N ILE A 5 -53.12 3.43 23.57
CA ILE A 5 -54.05 3.14 22.47
C ILE A 5 -53.28 2.56 21.28
N LEU A 6 -52.13 3.16 20.92
CA LEU A 6 -51.23 2.63 19.89
C LEU A 6 -50.74 1.21 20.23
N GLY A 7 -50.21 1.00 21.44
CA GLY A 7 -49.76 -0.32 21.88
C GLY A 7 -50.86 -1.37 21.79
N LYS A 8 -52.09 -1.06 22.24
CA LYS A 8 -53.23 -1.99 22.12
C LYS A 8 -53.64 -2.28 20.67
N SER A 9 -53.58 -1.27 19.80
CA SER A 9 -53.86 -1.45 18.36
C SER A 9 -52.82 -2.35 17.69
N LEU A 10 -51.55 -2.18 18.07
CA LEU A 10 -50.44 -3.00 17.59
C LEU A 10 -50.56 -4.45 18.10
N LEU A 11 -50.87 -4.65 19.38
CA LEU A 11 -51.07 -5.99 19.96
C LEU A 11 -52.27 -6.75 19.37
N LYS A 12 -53.27 -6.07 18.79
CA LYS A 12 -54.40 -6.72 18.11
C LYS A 12 -54.05 -7.23 16.71
N ARG A 13 -52.99 -6.72 16.05
CA ARG A 13 -52.59 -7.09 14.68
C ARG A 13 -51.20 -7.72 14.63
N LYS A 14 -50.91 -8.63 15.57
CA LYS A 14 -49.57 -9.23 15.76
C LYS A 14 -48.97 -9.80 14.47
N SER A 15 -49.75 -10.51 13.66
CA SER A 15 -49.27 -11.10 12.40
C SER A 15 -48.79 -10.05 11.39
N ARG A 16 -49.56 -8.98 11.16
CA ARG A 16 -49.18 -7.93 10.19
C ARG A 16 -47.95 -7.15 10.67
N ILE A 17 -47.86 -6.90 11.97
CA ILE A 17 -46.75 -6.18 12.57
C ILE A 17 -45.49 -7.03 12.59
N ALA A 18 -45.60 -8.34 12.83
CA ALA A 18 -44.46 -9.25 12.74
C ALA A 18 -43.85 -9.23 11.33
N ILE A 19 -44.68 -9.29 10.28
CA ILE A 19 -44.19 -9.20 8.88
C ILE A 19 -43.50 -7.87 8.62
N ALA A 20 -44.07 -6.75 9.08
CA ALA A 20 -43.46 -5.42 8.93
C ALA A 20 -42.11 -5.32 9.64
N ILE A 21 -42.02 -5.81 10.88
CA ILE A 21 -40.78 -5.82 11.66
C ILE A 21 -39.73 -6.68 10.95
N ILE A 22 -40.09 -7.89 10.50
CA ILE A 22 -39.17 -8.77 9.77
C ILE A 22 -38.66 -8.10 8.50
N SER A 23 -39.53 -7.44 7.73
CA SER A 23 -39.13 -6.72 6.52
C SER A 23 -38.13 -5.61 6.81
N VAL A 24 -38.37 -4.81 7.86
CA VAL A 24 -37.44 -3.75 8.28
C VAL A 24 -36.12 -4.34 8.78
N LEU A 25 -36.16 -5.43 9.56
CA LEU A 25 -34.96 -6.11 10.05
C LEU A 25 -34.11 -6.65 8.91
N ILE A 26 -34.73 -7.27 7.89
CA ILE A 26 -34.02 -7.76 6.70
C ILE A 26 -33.34 -6.59 5.98
N GLY A 27 -34.08 -5.49 5.74
CA GLY A 27 -33.51 -4.31 5.08
C GLY A 27 -32.35 -3.70 5.86
N ALA A 28 -32.52 -3.51 7.17
CA ALA A 28 -31.50 -2.97 8.06
C ALA A 28 -30.27 -3.89 8.13
N SER A 29 -30.47 -5.22 8.18
CA SER A 29 -29.39 -6.20 8.21
C SER A 29 -28.58 -6.16 6.91
N VAL A 30 -29.23 -6.10 5.75
CA VAL A 30 -28.54 -6.03 4.46
C VAL A 30 -27.78 -4.71 4.33
N ALA A 31 -28.40 -3.58 4.67
CA ALA A 31 -27.74 -2.27 4.65
C ALA A 31 -26.51 -2.24 5.59
N THR A 32 -26.64 -2.79 6.80
CA THR A 32 -25.54 -2.88 7.76
C THR A 32 -24.43 -3.79 7.24
N ALA A 33 -24.77 -4.96 6.69
CA ALA A 33 -23.78 -5.87 6.12
C ALA A 33 -22.99 -5.22 4.96
N LEU A 34 -23.68 -4.51 4.06
CA LEU A 34 -23.03 -3.77 2.97
C LEU A 34 -22.10 -2.67 3.50
N LEU A 35 -22.53 -1.94 4.53
CA LEU A 35 -21.71 -0.91 5.15
C LEU A 35 -20.44 -1.49 5.78
N THR A 36 -20.57 -2.59 6.54
CA THR A 36 -19.43 -3.30 7.13
C THR A 36 -18.46 -3.78 6.06
N VAL A 37 -18.97 -4.41 4.99
CA VAL A 37 -18.12 -4.88 3.89
C VAL A 37 -17.41 -3.71 3.21
N SER A 38 -18.10 -2.59 2.98
CA SER A 38 -17.50 -1.40 2.36
C SER A 38 -16.33 -0.84 3.16
N PHE A 39 -16.45 -0.79 4.50
CA PHE A 39 -15.37 -0.35 5.38
C PHE A 39 -14.23 -1.37 5.45
N ASP A 40 -14.54 -2.66 5.64
CA ASP A 40 -13.54 -3.73 5.74
C ASP A 40 -12.70 -3.89 4.47
N VAL A 41 -13.34 -3.85 3.29
CA VAL A 41 -12.67 -4.07 2.00
C VAL A 41 -11.68 -2.94 1.73
N SER A 42 -12.03 -1.70 2.06
CA SER A 42 -11.15 -0.54 1.83
C SER A 42 -9.81 -0.68 2.57
N GLU A 43 -9.86 -1.13 3.83
CA GLU A 43 -8.65 -1.36 4.62
C GLU A 43 -7.82 -2.54 4.11
N LYS A 44 -8.48 -3.69 3.88
CA LYS A 44 -7.82 -4.93 3.44
C LYS A 44 -7.16 -4.76 2.07
N VAL A 45 -7.86 -4.16 1.12
CA VAL A 45 -7.32 -3.89 -0.22
C VAL A 45 -6.13 -2.93 -0.14
N SER A 46 -6.22 -1.87 0.67
CA SER A 46 -5.12 -0.92 0.86
C SER A 46 -3.87 -1.59 1.43
N LEU A 47 -4.04 -2.51 2.39
CA LEU A 47 -2.93 -3.31 2.93
C LEU A 47 -2.34 -4.25 1.90
N GLU A 48 -3.18 -4.92 1.10
CA GLU A 48 -2.71 -5.86 0.10
C GLU A 48 -1.98 -5.15 -1.05
N PHE A 49 -2.48 -4.00 -1.53
CA PHE A 49 -1.76 -3.14 -2.48
C PHE A 49 -0.38 -2.70 -1.95
N ARG A 50 -0.25 -2.41 -0.65
CA ARG A 50 1.05 -2.12 -0.03
C ARG A 50 1.98 -3.33 0.02
N LYS A 51 1.46 -4.55 0.10
CA LYS A 51 2.25 -5.79 0.05
C LYS A 51 2.69 -6.17 -1.37
N TYR A 52 1.94 -5.76 -2.39
CA TYR A 52 2.20 -6.15 -3.79
C TYR A 52 3.48 -5.55 -4.41
N GLY A 53 4.16 -4.58 -3.80
CA GLY A 53 5.40 -4.06 -4.38
C GLY A 53 6.22 -3.09 -3.52
N ALA A 54 7.52 -3.00 -3.83
CA ALA A 54 8.40 -1.97 -3.30
C ALA A 54 8.01 -0.61 -3.91
N ASN A 55 7.25 0.19 -3.16
CA ASN A 55 6.72 1.48 -3.65
C ASN A 55 7.69 2.66 -3.48
N LEU A 56 8.91 2.42 -3.00
CA LEU A 56 9.91 3.45 -2.74
C LEU A 56 11.28 2.97 -3.23
N LEU A 57 11.77 3.59 -4.31
CA LEU A 57 13.16 3.47 -4.75
C LEU A 57 13.95 4.65 -4.18
N ILE A 58 14.98 4.33 -3.40
CA ILE A 58 15.84 5.33 -2.77
C ILE A 58 17.20 5.22 -3.41
N VAL A 59 17.66 6.33 -4.00
CA VAL A 59 18.94 6.42 -4.66
C VAL A 59 19.79 7.50 -3.99
N PRO A 60 21.12 7.32 -3.92
CA PRO A 60 22.01 8.34 -3.39
C PRO A 60 21.97 9.57 -4.30
N HIS A 61 22.11 10.75 -3.71
CA HIS A 61 22.25 11.99 -4.47
C HIS A 61 23.60 11.96 -5.20
N SER A 62 23.57 11.86 -6.53
CA SER A 62 24.76 11.81 -7.39
C SER A 62 24.81 13.06 -8.24
N ASP A 63 26.00 13.65 -8.33
CA ASP A 63 26.26 14.77 -9.23
C ASP A 63 26.57 14.19 -10.61
N THR A 64 25.73 14.49 -11.59
CA THR A 64 25.98 14.17 -13.00
C THR A 64 26.90 15.23 -13.57
N ILE A 65 28.14 14.86 -13.86
CA ILE A 65 29.09 15.74 -14.54
C ILE A 65 28.94 15.49 -16.04
N GLU A 66 28.45 16.50 -16.76
CA GLU A 66 28.46 16.50 -18.22
C GLU A 66 29.91 16.66 -18.70
N VAL A 67 30.45 15.62 -19.36
CA VAL A 67 31.79 15.68 -19.93
C VAL A 67 31.66 16.09 -21.39
N GLY A 68 32.01 17.34 -21.67
CA GLY A 68 31.99 17.91 -23.00
C GLY A 68 32.68 19.26 -23.06
N PHE A 69 33.16 19.62 -24.25
CA PHE A 69 33.52 21.00 -24.60
C PHE A 69 32.38 21.59 -25.43
N PRO A 70 32.19 22.91 -25.48
CA PRO A 70 31.15 23.51 -26.32
C PRO A 70 31.24 23.00 -27.77
N GLY A 71 30.25 22.21 -28.19
CA GLY A 71 30.17 21.60 -29.53
C GLY A 71 30.57 20.12 -29.65
N VAL A 72 31.06 19.46 -28.59
CA VAL A 72 31.31 18.00 -28.57
C VAL A 72 30.93 17.40 -27.21
N GLU A 73 29.87 16.59 -27.20
CA GLU A 73 29.38 15.86 -26.02
C GLU A 73 30.00 14.46 -25.96
N PHE A 74 30.69 14.13 -24.86
CA PHE A 74 31.25 12.80 -24.61
C PHE A 74 30.41 11.96 -23.62
N GLY A 75 29.21 12.44 -23.29
CA GLY A 75 28.27 11.80 -22.35
C GLY A 75 28.30 12.42 -20.95
N SER A 76 27.58 11.82 -20.01
CA SER A 76 27.59 12.21 -18.60
C SER A 76 28.28 11.14 -17.75
N VAL A 77 29.19 11.57 -16.88
CA VAL A 77 29.79 10.72 -15.86
C VAL A 77 29.06 10.98 -14.56
N THR A 78 28.23 10.02 -14.15
CA THR A 78 27.61 10.03 -12.83
C THR A 78 28.59 9.42 -11.84
N GLU A 79 28.99 10.15 -10.80
CA GLU A 79 29.73 9.55 -9.68
C GLU A 79 28.89 8.45 -9.04
N GLN A 80 29.45 7.23 -8.97
CA GLN A 80 28.82 6.12 -8.27
C GLN A 80 28.93 6.34 -6.76
N ARG A 81 27.91 6.99 -6.20
CA ARG A 81 27.75 7.17 -4.75
C ARG A 81 26.93 6.03 -4.15
N TYR A 82 27.14 5.80 -2.86
CA TYR A 82 26.42 4.81 -2.07
C TYR A 82 25.66 5.48 -0.93
N ILE A 83 24.62 4.83 -0.45
CA ILE A 83 23.91 5.25 0.77
C ILE A 83 24.65 4.63 1.96
N ASN A 84 25.04 5.45 2.93
CA ASN A 84 25.66 4.94 4.15
C ASN A 84 24.62 4.19 5.01
N GLU A 85 25.05 3.12 5.67
CA GLU A 85 24.19 2.34 6.56
C GLU A 85 23.64 3.19 7.72
N SER A 86 24.46 4.12 8.22
CA SER A 86 24.07 5.09 9.24
C SER A 86 22.95 6.05 8.80
N ASP A 87 22.64 6.13 7.50
CA ASP A 87 21.60 7.00 6.96
C ASP A 87 20.27 6.27 6.73
N ILE A 88 20.21 4.94 6.90
CA ILE A 88 19.00 4.13 6.66
C ILE A 88 17.82 4.60 7.53
N TRP A 89 18.09 5.04 8.76
CA TRP A 89 17.03 5.53 9.65
C TRP A 89 16.32 6.78 9.09
N LYS A 90 16.97 7.57 8.23
CA LYS A 90 16.36 8.76 7.60
C LYS A 90 15.19 8.39 6.69
N ILE A 91 15.11 7.15 6.21
CA ILE A 91 13.95 6.69 5.43
C ILE A 91 12.67 6.71 6.30
N LYS A 92 12.80 6.61 7.63
CA LYS A 92 11.68 6.75 8.58
C LYS A 92 11.36 8.21 8.93
N SER A 93 12.04 9.20 8.35
CA SER A 93 11.71 10.62 8.54
C SER A 93 10.77 11.18 7.46
N ILE A 94 10.50 10.43 6.38
CA ILE A 94 9.61 10.89 5.30
C ILE A 94 8.14 10.87 5.73
N TYR A 95 7.28 11.61 5.02
CA TYR A 95 5.83 11.64 5.27
C TYR A 95 5.20 10.24 5.34
N TRP A 96 5.72 9.31 4.55
CA TRP A 96 5.25 7.92 4.43
C TRP A 96 5.85 6.95 5.46
N ARG A 97 6.57 7.43 6.49
CA ARG A 97 7.32 6.60 7.47
C ARG A 97 6.54 5.43 8.06
N ASN A 98 5.26 5.62 8.33
CA ASN A 98 4.37 4.62 8.94
C ASN A 98 3.98 3.51 7.95
N ASN A 99 4.19 3.72 6.64
CA ASN A 99 3.86 2.77 5.57
C ASN A 99 5.07 1.99 5.05
N VAL A 100 6.27 2.24 5.58
CA VAL A 100 7.49 1.50 5.20
C VAL A 100 7.55 0.20 6.00
N MET A 101 7.21 -0.93 5.37
CA MET A 101 7.20 -2.25 6.02
C MET A 101 8.59 -2.87 6.19
N GLY A 102 9.54 -2.54 5.32
CA GLY A 102 10.90 -3.08 5.35
C GLY A 102 11.79 -2.45 4.27
N PHE A 103 13.04 -2.88 4.20
CA PHE A 103 14.04 -2.40 3.24
C PHE A 103 14.72 -3.59 2.57
N ALA A 104 15.01 -3.47 1.27
CA ALA A 104 15.79 -4.44 0.50
C ALA A 104 16.98 -3.71 -0.15
N PRO A 105 18.17 -3.74 0.46
CA PRO A 105 19.33 -3.06 -0.08
C PRO A 105 19.90 -3.82 -1.29
N PHE A 106 20.25 -3.10 -2.35
CA PHE A 106 20.93 -3.64 -3.51
C PHE A 106 22.29 -2.97 -3.67
N LEU A 107 23.32 -3.77 -3.91
CA LEU A 107 24.67 -3.31 -4.21
C LEU A 107 25.06 -3.79 -5.60
N TYR A 108 25.32 -2.86 -6.51
CA TYR A 108 25.74 -3.14 -7.87
C TYR A 108 27.23 -2.85 -8.01
N GLN A 109 28.01 -3.84 -8.45
CA GLN A 109 29.44 -3.70 -8.67
C GLN A 109 29.82 -4.43 -9.97
N VAL A 110 30.64 -3.78 -10.80
CA VAL A 110 31.25 -4.43 -11.96
C VAL A 110 32.44 -5.25 -11.47
N VAL A 111 32.45 -6.55 -11.78
CA VAL A 111 33.56 -7.46 -11.43
C VAL A 111 34.18 -8.02 -12.70
N THR A 112 35.52 -8.13 -12.71
CA THR A 112 36.24 -8.81 -13.79
C THR A 112 36.28 -10.30 -13.51
N ALA A 113 35.56 -11.10 -14.30
CA ALA A 113 35.61 -12.56 -14.20
C ALA A 113 36.83 -13.11 -14.95
N LYS A 114 37.66 -13.92 -14.28
CA LYS A 114 38.70 -14.72 -14.94
C LYS A 114 38.08 -16.05 -15.39
N SER A 115 38.01 -16.30 -16.70
CA SER A 115 37.65 -17.63 -17.19
C SER A 115 38.85 -18.56 -17.09
N LYS A 116 38.67 -19.73 -16.46
CA LYS A 116 39.61 -20.84 -16.65
C LYS A 116 39.22 -21.53 -17.96
N GLN A 117 40.03 -21.36 -19.00
CA GLN A 117 40.01 -22.28 -20.13
C GLN A 117 40.42 -23.65 -19.60
N THR A 118 39.44 -24.53 -19.42
CA THR A 118 39.69 -25.96 -19.25
C THR A 118 40.22 -26.47 -20.58
N GLU A 119 41.53 -26.65 -20.68
CA GLU A 119 42.20 -27.41 -21.72
C GLU A 119 41.55 -28.81 -21.79
N GLN A 120 40.73 -29.03 -22.82
CA GLN A 120 40.25 -30.36 -23.17
C GLN A 120 41.42 -31.09 -23.82
N ARG A 121 41.97 -32.07 -23.09
CA ARG A 121 42.87 -33.10 -23.61
C ARG A 121 42.08 -34.22 -24.25
#